data_AF-A0A0Q0UGA2-F1
#
_entry.id   AF-A0A0Q0UGA2-F1
#
_cell.length_a   1.000
_cell.length_b   1.000
_cell.length_c   1.000
_cell.angle_alpha   90.00
_cell.angle_beta   90.00
_cell.angle_gamma   90.00
#
_symmetry.space_group_name_H-M   'P 1'
#
loop_
_entity.id
_entity.type
_entity.pdbx_description
1 polymer ?
#
loop_
_entity_poly.entity_id
_entity_poly.type
_entity_poly.pdbx_seq_one_letter_code
_entity_poly.pdbx_strand_id
1 'polypeptide(L)'
;MFDAEISKEDLRQLIPKIRTALNRATELTALEVWGNLMEFSPQDHGRLASSWKLQKRSARFYTVGTNVEYALVQNYGSGPYEIYPRRAKALRFEVNGEVVFAKKVKHPGIKPKRFIERSIAAAERRIDDFVEQALKEVKLI
;
A
#
# COMPACT_ATOMS: atom_id res chain seq x y z
N MET A 1 40.23 14.69 -17.42
CA MET A 1 40.05 13.33 -17.96
C MET A 1 40.52 12.41 -16.85
N PHE A 2 39.61 11.93 -15.99
CA PHE A 2 39.96 11.04 -14.88
C PHE A 2 39.80 9.61 -15.37
N ASP A 3 40.87 9.03 -15.90
CA ASP A 3 40.96 7.59 -16.12
C ASP A 3 41.22 6.94 -14.75
N ALA A 4 40.14 6.69 -14.02
CA ALA A 4 40.21 5.81 -12.86
C ALA A 4 40.32 4.38 -13.37
N GLU A 5 41.54 3.81 -13.37
CA GLU A 5 41.72 2.37 -13.49
C GLU A 5 41.09 1.71 -12.27
N ILE A 6 39.83 1.30 -12.39
CA ILE A 6 39.12 0.59 -11.33
C ILE A 6 39.84 -0.74 -11.11
N SER A 7 40.52 -0.89 -9.97
CA SER A 7 41.22 -2.13 -9.66
C SER A 7 40.21 -3.23 -9.32
N LYS A 8 40.62 -4.50 -9.51
CA LYS A 8 39.81 -5.66 -9.10
C LYS A 8 39.50 -5.65 -7.60
N GLU A 9 40.34 -5.03 -6.78
CA GLU A 9 40.16 -4.93 -5.34
C GLU A 9 39.11 -3.87 -4.97
N ASP A 10 39.08 -2.75 -5.69
CA ASP A 10 38.04 -1.72 -5.53
C ASP A 10 36.65 -2.29 -5.86
N LEU A 11 36.54 -3.10 -6.92
CA LEU A 11 35.30 -3.80 -7.27
C LEU A 11 34.86 -4.80 -6.19
N ARG A 12 35.80 -5.52 -5.56
CA ARG A 12 35.49 -6.48 -4.50
C ARG A 12 34.91 -5.81 -3.26
N GLN A 13 35.39 -4.62 -2.92
CA GLN A 13 34.90 -3.84 -1.79
C GLN A 13 33.59 -3.11 -2.10
N LEU A 14 33.38 -2.72 -3.37
CA LEU A 14 32.21 -1.96 -3.81
C LEU A 14 30.94 -2.82 -3.93
N ILE A 15 31.04 -4.03 -4.49
CA ILE A 15 29.89 -4.91 -4.74
C ILE A 15 29.05 -5.18 -3.46
N PRO A 16 29.64 -5.54 -2.31
CA PRO A 16 28.88 -5.74 -1.08
C PRO A 16 28.16 -4.47 -0.62
N LYS A 17 28.81 -3.29 -0.73
CA LYS A 17 28.21 -2.01 -0.35
C LYS A 17 27.00 -1.68 -1.22
N ILE A 18 27.12 -1.85 -2.54
CA ILE A 18 26.01 -1.65 -3.47
C ILE A 18 24.84 -2.59 -3.16
N ARG A 19 25.13 -3.87 -2.88
CA ARG A 19 24.08 -4.84 -2.49
C ARG A 19 23.36 -4.40 -1.22
N THR A 20 24.10 -3.94 -0.22
CA THR A 20 23.53 -3.43 1.03
C THR A 20 22.68 -2.18 0.78
N ALA A 21 23.17 -1.22 -0.01
CA ALA A 21 22.41 -0.02 -0.38
C ALA A 21 21.12 -0.39 -1.13
N LEU A 22 21.19 -1.30 -2.11
CA LEU A 22 20.02 -1.74 -2.86
C LEU A 22 18.95 -2.38 -1.95
N ASN A 23 19.37 -3.27 -1.04
CA ASN A 23 18.46 -3.89 -0.08
C ASN A 23 17.81 -2.83 0.82
N ARG A 24 18.59 -1.83 1.23
CA ARG A 24 18.12 -0.75 2.09
C ARG A 24 17.14 0.19 1.38
N ALA A 25 17.44 0.59 0.14
CA ALA A 25 16.52 1.39 -0.67
C ALA A 25 15.20 0.64 -0.94
N THR A 26 15.29 -0.68 -1.17
CA THR A 26 14.11 -1.54 -1.34
C THR A 26 13.25 -1.59 -0.07
N GLU A 27 13.89 -1.69 1.09
CA GLU A 27 13.21 -1.66 2.39
C GLU A 27 12.52 -0.32 2.66
N LEU A 28 13.22 0.79 2.43
CA LEU A 28 12.67 2.14 2.59
C LEU A 28 11.45 2.35 1.68
N THR A 29 11.55 1.94 0.42
CA THR A 29 10.44 2.00 -0.53
C THR A 29 9.25 1.17 -0.04
N ALA A 30 9.49 -0.02 0.49
CA ALA A 30 8.42 -0.89 1.00
C ALA A 30 7.74 -0.31 2.25
N LEU A 31 8.52 0.31 3.15
CA LEU A 31 8.01 1.03 4.32
C LEU A 31 7.16 2.23 3.91
N GLU A 32 7.61 2.98 2.90
CA GLU A 32 6.88 4.13 2.36
C GLU A 32 5.52 3.70 1.78
N VAL A 33 5.51 2.67 0.92
CA VAL A 33 4.25 2.14 0.36
C VAL A 33 3.31 1.69 1.47
N TRP A 34 3.83 1.02 2.50
CA TRP A 34 3.04 0.60 3.66
C TRP A 34 2.48 1.78 4.44
N GLY A 35 3.29 2.81 4.73
CA GLY A 35 2.87 4.05 5.37
C GLY A 35 1.78 4.78 4.60
N ASN A 36 2.01 5.00 3.31
CA ASN A 36 1.06 5.65 2.41
C ASN A 36 -0.26 4.88 2.31
N LEU A 37 -0.22 3.54 2.31
CA LEU A 37 -1.43 2.72 2.34
C LEU A 37 -2.23 2.93 3.61
N MET A 38 -1.58 3.04 4.78
CA MET A 38 -2.26 3.34 6.03
C MET A 38 -2.86 4.76 6.02
N GLU A 39 -2.12 5.74 5.48
CA GLU A 39 -2.53 7.15 5.43
C GLU A 39 -3.68 7.39 4.45
N PHE A 40 -3.58 6.89 3.22
CA PHE A 40 -4.55 7.14 2.15
C PHE A 40 -5.79 6.24 2.22
N SER A 41 -5.73 5.18 3.03
CA SER A 41 -6.89 4.32 3.28
C SER A 41 -8.02 5.12 3.95
N PRO A 42 -9.29 4.91 3.57
CA PRO A 42 -10.40 5.60 4.20
C PRO A 42 -10.49 5.31 5.70
N GLN A 43 -10.58 6.39 6.49
CA GLN A 43 -10.76 6.34 7.93
C GLN A 43 -12.22 6.66 8.26
N ASP A 44 -12.98 5.62 8.59
CA ASP A 44 -14.28 5.73 9.26
C ASP A 44 -14.08 5.39 10.74
N HIS A 45 -13.92 4.10 11.04
CA HIS A 45 -13.48 3.58 12.33
C HIS A 45 -12.03 3.05 12.30
N GLY A 46 -11.27 3.40 11.25
CA GLY A 46 -9.83 3.09 11.12
C GLY A 46 -9.42 1.64 10.82
N ARG A 47 -10.33 0.66 10.80
CA ARG A 47 -9.99 -0.78 10.63
C ARG A 47 -9.17 -1.08 9.38
N LEU A 48 -9.51 -0.48 8.23
CA LEU A 48 -8.77 -0.76 6.99
C LEU A 48 -7.36 -0.17 7.07
N ALA A 49 -7.25 1.11 7.45
CA ALA A 49 -5.97 1.80 7.62
C ALA A 49 -5.02 1.04 8.56
N SER A 50 -5.51 0.51 9.68
CA SER A 50 -4.67 -0.24 10.63
C SER A 50 -4.43 -1.71 10.28
N SER A 51 -5.05 -2.23 9.21
CA SER A 51 -4.97 -3.66 8.86
C SER A 51 -3.82 -4.04 7.93
N TRP A 52 -3.14 -3.04 7.34
CA TRP A 52 -2.05 -3.28 6.40
C TRP A 52 -0.84 -3.91 7.08
N LYS A 53 -0.32 -4.98 6.49
CA LYS A 53 0.86 -5.68 6.98
C LYS A 53 1.95 -5.66 5.93
N LEU A 54 3.14 -5.23 6.33
CA LEU A 54 4.36 -5.39 5.56
C LEU A 54 5.01 -6.73 5.93
N GLN A 55 5.36 -7.53 4.93
CA GLN A 55 6.06 -8.80 5.10
C GLN A 55 7.28 -8.85 4.20
N LYS A 56 8.45 -9.07 4.79
CA LYS A 56 9.70 -9.30 4.04
C LYS A 56 9.72 -10.74 3.54
N ARG A 57 9.77 -10.95 2.24
CA ARG A 57 9.89 -12.28 1.60
C ARG A 57 11.34 -12.65 1.32
N SER A 58 12.16 -11.66 0.97
CA SER A 58 13.61 -11.79 0.85
C SER A 58 14.27 -10.40 0.98
N ALA A 59 15.59 -10.32 0.79
CA ALA A 59 16.31 -9.05 0.85
C ALA A 59 15.77 -7.96 -0.12
N ARG A 60 15.20 -8.35 -1.25
CA ARG A 60 14.72 -7.43 -2.31
C ARG A 60 13.23 -7.56 -2.62
N PHE A 61 12.52 -8.40 -1.88
CA PHE A 61 11.10 -8.66 -2.11
C PHE A 61 10.32 -8.48 -0.83
N TYR A 62 9.43 -7.50 -0.83
CA TYR A 62 8.49 -7.21 0.23
C TYR A 62 7.07 -7.30 -0.31
N THR A 63 6.14 -7.76 0.52
CA THR A 63 4.72 -7.81 0.19
C THR A 63 3.95 -6.98 1.21
N VAL A 64 3.11 -6.07 0.73
CA VAL A 64 2.16 -5.31 1.56
C VAL A 64 0.76 -5.80 1.24
N GLY A 65 -0.01 -6.14 2.28
CA GLY A 65 -1.37 -6.67 2.09
C GLY A 65 -2.25 -6.53 3.32
N THR A 66 -3.55 -6.77 3.14
CA THR A 66 -4.55 -6.78 4.21
C THR A 66 -5.49 -7.98 4.06
N ASN A 67 -5.99 -8.48 5.18
CA ASN A 67 -7.05 -9.52 5.21
C ASN A 67 -8.46 -8.91 5.21
N VAL A 68 -8.58 -7.59 5.03
CA VAL A 68 -9.86 -6.91 4.96
C VAL A 68 -10.43 -7.05 3.54
N GLU A 69 -11.40 -7.94 3.38
CA GLU A 69 -11.98 -8.29 2.07
C GLU A 69 -12.55 -7.10 1.30
N TYR A 70 -13.15 -6.13 2.00
CA TYR A 70 -13.74 -4.95 1.36
C TYR A 70 -12.70 -3.92 0.88
N ALA A 71 -11.40 -4.13 1.13
CA ALA A 71 -10.35 -3.21 0.69
C ALA A 71 -10.36 -3.01 -0.83
N LEU A 72 -10.48 -4.09 -1.59
CA LEU A 72 -10.51 -4.03 -3.06
C LEU A 72 -11.74 -3.28 -3.57
N VAL A 73 -12.91 -3.54 -2.99
CA VAL A 73 -14.16 -2.84 -3.35
C VAL A 73 -14.05 -1.35 -3.04
N GLN A 74 -13.41 -0.96 -1.93
CA GLN A 74 -13.17 0.45 -1.63
C GLN A 74 -12.14 1.09 -2.57
N ASN A 75 -11.11 0.35 -2.99
CA ASN A 75 -10.09 0.87 -3.90
C ASN A 75 -10.64 1.09 -5.31
N TYR A 76 -11.23 0.04 -5.89
CA TYR A 76 -11.66 -0.02 -7.28
C TYR A 76 -13.14 0.35 -7.48
N GLY A 77 -13.90 0.46 -6.40
CA GLY A 77 -15.32 0.74 -6.44
C GLY A 77 -16.16 -0.49 -6.80
N SER A 78 -17.45 -0.25 -6.96
CA SER A 78 -18.42 -1.22 -7.47
C SER A 78 -19.48 -0.51 -8.31
N GLY A 79 -20.01 -1.20 -9.32
CA GLY A 79 -21.19 -0.74 -10.05
C GLY A 79 -22.46 -0.81 -9.19
N PRO A 80 -23.61 -0.33 -9.68
CA PRO A 80 -24.89 -0.47 -8.99
C PRO A 80 -25.24 -1.93 -8.68
N TYR A 81 -25.81 -2.19 -7.50
CA TYR A 81 -26.21 -3.54 -7.08
C TYR A 81 -27.43 -3.52 -6.17
N GLU A 82 -28.16 -4.64 -6.12
CA GLU A 82 -29.28 -4.80 -5.19
C GLU A 82 -28.83 -5.53 -3.92
N ILE A 83 -29.26 -5.04 -2.77
CA ILE A 83 -29.10 -5.69 -1.47
C ILE A 83 -30.43 -6.34 -1.13
N TYR A 84 -30.39 -7.64 -0.84
CA TYR A 84 -31.57 -8.43 -0.49
C TYR A 84 -31.33 -9.21 0.81
N PRO A 85 -32.39 -9.46 1.60
CA PRO A 85 -32.28 -10.27 2.80
C PRO A 85 -31.99 -11.73 2.43
N ARG A 86 -31.01 -12.35 3.08
CA ARG A 86 -30.63 -13.75 2.79
C ARG A 86 -31.47 -14.79 3.53
N ARG A 87 -31.77 -14.54 4.81
CA ARG A 87 -32.51 -15.47 5.70
C ARG A 87 -33.79 -14.86 6.28
N ALA A 88 -33.91 -13.53 6.25
CA ALA A 88 -35.05 -12.79 6.80
C ALA A 88 -36.06 -12.45 5.69
N LYS A 89 -37.27 -12.02 6.08
CA LYS A 89 -38.32 -11.59 5.15
C LYS A 89 -38.09 -10.16 4.59
N ALA A 90 -37.35 -9.33 5.31
CA ALA A 90 -37.03 -7.95 4.93
C ALA A 90 -35.72 -7.49 5.59
N LEU A 91 -35.11 -6.45 5.02
CA LEU A 91 -34.05 -5.67 5.64
C LEU A 91 -34.66 -4.69 6.64
N ARG A 92 -34.01 -4.47 7.78
CA ARG A 92 -34.41 -3.48 8.80
C ARG A 92 -33.37 -2.38 8.84
N PHE A 93 -33.83 -1.14 8.77
CA PHE A 93 -33.02 0.07 8.93
C PHE A 93 -33.58 0.90 10.08
N GLU A 94 -32.71 1.68 10.71
CA GLU A 94 -33.09 2.69 11.68
C GLU A 94 -32.61 4.04 11.14
N VAL A 95 -33.55 4.93 10.88
CA VAL A 95 -33.29 6.22 10.23
C VAL A 95 -34.05 7.28 11.00
N ASN A 96 -33.33 8.28 11.53
CA ASN A 96 -33.91 9.35 12.34
C ASN A 96 -34.78 8.87 13.53
N GLY A 97 -34.43 7.73 14.14
CA GLY A 97 -35.18 7.12 15.24
C GLY A 97 -36.39 6.28 14.82
N GLU A 98 -36.71 6.22 13.53
CA GLU A 98 -37.78 5.39 12.99
C GLU A 98 -37.22 4.09 12.38
N VAL A 99 -37.97 3.01 12.55
CA VAL A 99 -37.63 1.70 11.98
C VAL A 99 -38.30 1.53 10.63
N VAL A 100 -37.50 1.39 9.58
CA VAL A 100 -37.96 1.21 8.20
C VAL A 100 -37.60 -0.18 7.69
N PHE A 101 -38.54 -0.84 7.02
CA PHE A 101 -38.33 -2.15 6.41
C PHE A 101 -38.33 -2.06 4.88
N ALA A 102 -37.40 -2.78 4.24
CA ALA A 102 -37.33 -2.87 2.78
C ALA A 102 -37.14 -4.32 2.33
N LYS A 103 -37.87 -4.73 1.28
CA LYS A 103 -37.64 -6.04 0.64
C LYS A 103 -36.31 -6.10 -0.09
N LYS A 104 -35.86 -4.97 -0.63
CA LYS A 104 -34.55 -4.80 -1.27
C LYS A 104 -34.12 -3.34 -1.27
N VAL A 105 -32.82 -3.10 -1.40
CA VAL A 105 -32.24 -1.76 -1.61
C VAL A 105 -31.49 -1.75 -2.93
N LYS A 106 -31.75 -0.74 -3.78
CA LYS A 106 -30.95 -0.47 -4.98
C LYS A 106 -29.80 0.45 -4.60
N HIS A 107 -28.61 -0.11 -4.42
CA HIS A 107 -27.42 0.65 -4.10
C HIS A 107 -26.79 1.21 -5.39
N PRO A 108 -26.44 2.51 -5.45
CA PRO A 108 -25.87 3.14 -6.66
C PRO A 108 -24.46 2.64 -7.02
N GLY A 109 -23.85 1.85 -6.13
CA GLY A 109 -22.46 1.41 -6.24
C GLY A 109 -21.53 2.23 -5.35
N ILE A 110 -20.26 1.89 -5.36
CA ILE A 110 -19.22 2.55 -4.55
C ILE A 110 -18.25 3.23 -5.52
N LYS A 111 -17.99 4.53 -5.32
CA LYS A 111 -16.97 5.23 -6.11
C LYS A 111 -15.56 4.78 -5.71
N PRO A 112 -14.65 4.54 -6.67
CA PRO A 112 -13.27 4.13 -6.38
C PRO A 112 -12.50 5.22 -5.64
N LYS A 113 -11.77 4.83 -4.59
CA LYS A 113 -10.90 5.74 -3.84
C LYS A 113 -9.44 5.73 -4.32
N ARG A 114 -9.03 4.68 -5.05
CA ARG A 114 -7.69 4.54 -5.66
C ARG A 114 -6.52 4.81 -4.70
N PHE A 115 -6.64 4.38 -3.45
CA PHE A 115 -5.60 4.61 -2.45
C PHE A 115 -4.37 3.72 -2.68
N ILE A 116 -4.50 2.54 -3.30
CA ILE A 116 -3.36 1.68 -3.65
C ILE A 116 -2.48 2.41 -4.67
N GLU A 117 -3.07 2.87 -5.76
CA GLU A 117 -2.39 3.55 -6.86
C GLU A 117 -1.75 4.85 -6.38
N ARG A 118 -2.46 5.64 -5.56
CA ARG A 118 -1.89 6.85 -4.95
C ARG A 118 -0.72 6.54 -4.05
N SER A 119 -0.77 5.44 -3.28
CA SER A 119 0.32 5.06 -2.38
C SER A 119 1.59 4.67 -3.13
N ILE A 120 1.43 3.93 -4.22
CA ILE A 120 2.53 3.55 -5.12
C ILE A 120 3.10 4.81 -5.78
N ALA A 121 2.26 5.64 -6.39
CA ALA A 121 2.71 6.85 -7.08
C ALA A 121 3.41 7.85 -6.14
N ALA A 122 2.99 7.91 -4.87
CA ALA A 122 3.66 8.73 -3.85
C ALA A 122 5.05 8.16 -3.50
N ALA A 123 5.17 6.84 -3.36
CA ALA A 123 6.46 6.19 -3.09
C ALA A 123 7.42 6.30 -4.29
N GLU A 124 6.91 6.18 -5.52
CA GLU A 124 7.70 6.31 -6.76
C GLU A 124 8.42 7.66 -6.84
N ARG A 125 7.77 8.74 -6.41
CA ARG A 125 8.36 10.09 -6.40
C ARG A 125 9.53 10.26 -5.42
N ARG A 126 9.69 9.33 -4.48
CA ARG A 126 10.72 9.38 -3.43
C ARG A 126 11.81 8.32 -3.61
N ILE A 127 11.78 7.55 -4.71
CA ILE A 127 12.75 6.50 -4.96
C ILE A 127 14.19 7.04 -4.93
N ASP A 128 14.42 8.19 -5.55
CA ASP A 128 15.75 8.81 -5.59
C ASP A 128 16.23 9.18 -4.18
N ASP A 129 15.35 9.73 -3.33
CA ASP A 129 15.66 10.02 -1.92
C ASP A 129 16.06 8.74 -1.17
N PHE A 130 15.35 7.64 -1.40
CA PHE A 130 15.63 6.36 -0.74
C PHE A 130 16.95 5.75 -1.21
N VAL A 131 17.28 5.88 -2.49
CA VAL A 131 18.57 5.45 -3.04
C VAL A 131 19.68 6.31 -2.48
N GLU A 132 19.54 7.63 -2.47
CA GLU A 132 20.53 8.55 -1.90
C GLU A 132 20.77 8.26 -0.42
N GLN A 133 19.70 8.11 0.36
CA GLN A 133 19.79 7.74 1.78
C GLN A 133 20.53 6.41 1.95
N ALA A 134 20.18 5.39 1.17
CA ALA A 134 20.81 4.08 1.27
C ALA A 134 22.31 4.11 0.90
N LEU A 135 22.70 4.90 -0.10
CA LEU A 135 24.09 5.09 -0.50
C LEU A 135 24.91 5.82 0.58
N LYS A 136 24.34 6.84 1.22
CA LYS A 136 24.95 7.54 2.36
C LYS A 136 25.16 6.60 3.55
N GLU A 137 24.17 5.76 3.87
CA GLU A 137 24.25 4.79 4.97
C GLU A 137 25.42 3.79 4.78
N VAL A 138 25.75 3.42 3.54
CA VAL A 138 26.90 2.54 3.23
C VAL A 138 28.20 3.29 2.93
N LYS A 139 28.21 4.62 3.07
CA LYS A 139 29.36 5.50 2.81
C LYS A 139 29.91 5.36 1.39
N LEU A 140 29.00 5.32 0.40
CA LEU A 140 29.36 5.36 -1.02
C LEU A 140 29.32 6.78 -1.61
N ILE A 141 28.52 7.66 -1.00
CA ILE A 141 28.45 9.10 -1.26
C ILE A 141 28.34 9.86 0.06
#